data_AF-A0A7S6MKC4-F1
#
_entry.id   AF-A0A7S6MKC4-F1
#
_cell.length_a   1.000
_cell.length_b   1.000
_cell.length_c   1.000
_cell.angle_alpha   90.00
_cell.angle_beta   90.00
_cell.angle_gamma   90.00
#
_symmetry.space_group_name_H-M   'P 1'
#
loop_
_entity.id
_entity.type
_entity.pdbx_description
1 polymer ?
#
loop_
_entity_poly.entity_id
_entity_poly.type
_entity_poly.pdbx_seq_one_letter_code
_entity_poly.pdbx_strand_id
1 'polypeptide(L)'
;MSVKTMTFFTSIMIMILFSLSAIAGESHLVHAIKHAEAAAAAADGKAVAEHAEHAKTHAIDAKNDKTSKSDPKHIDDGIKCLDDAIKEGKGGNTEAAKKAAADAVNHFKQAVSAPAPAPAAAPKQSSY
;
A
#
# COMPACT_ATOMS: atom_id res chain seq x y z
N MET A 1 26.33 19.09 16.82
CA MET A 1 25.57 19.67 15.69
C MET A 1 24.52 20.60 16.27
N SER A 2 24.48 21.85 15.83
CA SER A 2 23.53 22.85 16.34
C SER A 2 22.12 22.50 15.85
N VAL A 3 21.13 22.53 16.74
CA VAL A 3 19.70 22.20 16.45
C VAL A 3 19.17 22.89 15.18
N LYS A 4 19.71 24.08 14.86
CA LYS A 4 19.40 24.87 13.67
C LYS A 4 19.76 24.21 12.34
N THR A 5 20.88 23.49 12.25
CA THR A 5 21.29 22.81 11.01
C THR A 5 20.53 21.51 10.79
N MET A 6 20.05 20.88 11.87
CA MET A 6 19.27 19.64 11.78
C MET A 6 17.91 19.87 11.11
N THR A 7 17.26 21.02 11.33
CA THR A 7 15.95 21.33 10.72
C THR A 7 16.01 21.56 9.20
N PHE A 8 17.13 22.06 8.68
CA PHE A 8 17.30 22.27 7.24
C PHE A 8 17.43 20.96 6.46
N PHE A 9 18.12 19.96 7.02
CA PHE A 9 18.24 18.64 6.36
C PHE A 9 16.91 17.87 6.36
N THR A 10 16.09 17.99 7.40
CA THR A 10 14.75 17.36 7.44
C THR A 10 13.80 17.99 6.41
N SER A 11 13.86 19.31 6.22
CA SER A 11 13.02 20.02 5.24
C SER A 11 13.35 19.66 3.79
N ILE A 12 14.61 19.36 3.49
CA ILE A 12 15.07 19.00 2.14
C ILE A 12 14.67 17.56 1.79
N MET A 13 14.65 16.65 2.76
CA MET A 13 14.18 15.28 2.55
C MET A 13 12.69 15.19 2.22
N ILE A 14 11.86 16.11 2.73
CA ILE A 14 10.43 16.19 2.42
C ILE A 14 10.17 16.68 0.98
N MET A 15 10.99 17.59 0.44
CA MET A 15 10.82 18.14 -0.92
C MET A 15 11.29 17.19 -2.03
N ILE A 16 12.32 16.37 -1.79
CA ILE A 16 12.86 15.44 -2.79
C ILE A 16 11.91 14.27 -3.07
N LEU A 17 10.99 13.96 -2.14
CA LEU A 17 9.97 12.92 -2.31
C LEU A 17 8.89 13.23 -3.35
N PHE A 18 8.79 14.47 -3.84
CA PHE A 18 7.74 14.89 -4.79
C PHE A 18 8.21 15.04 -6.25
N SER A 19 9.49 14.79 -6.55
CA SER A 19 10.05 15.16 -7.87
C SER A 19 10.48 13.99 -8.77
N LEU A 20 9.93 12.79 -8.60
CA LEU A 20 10.21 11.68 -9.52
C LEU A 20 8.96 11.11 -10.22
N SER A 21 8.87 11.55 -11.48
CA SER A 21 8.51 10.78 -12.68
C SER A 21 7.04 10.48 -12.98
N ALA A 22 6.60 11.04 -14.11
CA ALA A 22 5.56 10.50 -14.98
C ALA A 22 5.98 9.09 -15.45
N ILE A 23 5.65 8.10 -14.65
CA ILE A 23 5.60 6.67 -15.00
C ILE A 23 4.12 6.37 -15.23
N ALA A 24 3.79 5.47 -16.16
CA ALA A 24 2.42 4.98 -16.35
C ALA A 24 1.76 4.77 -14.97
N GLY A 25 0.69 5.53 -14.70
CA GLY A 25 0.27 5.97 -13.37
C GLY A 25 0.45 4.92 -12.28
N GLU A 26 1.21 5.28 -11.25
CA GLU A 26 1.43 4.43 -10.08
C GLU A 26 0.06 4.04 -9.48
N SER A 27 -0.30 2.76 -9.57
CA SER A 27 -1.64 2.30 -9.22
C SER A 27 -1.93 2.56 -7.74
N HIS A 28 -3.22 2.72 -7.40
CA HIS A 28 -3.63 2.84 -6.00
C HIS A 28 -3.10 1.67 -5.15
N LEU A 29 -2.97 0.46 -5.69
CA LEU A 29 -2.41 -0.67 -4.95
C LEU A 29 -0.93 -0.47 -4.58
N VAL A 30 -0.14 0.18 -5.45
CA VAL A 30 1.26 0.50 -5.15
C VAL A 30 1.36 1.54 -4.03
N HIS A 31 0.49 2.56 -4.05
CA HIS A 31 0.42 3.51 -2.94
C HIS A 31 -0.03 2.85 -1.63
N ALA A 32 -0.97 1.90 -1.69
CA ALA A 32 -1.36 1.11 -0.51
C ALA A 32 -0.18 0.33 0.07
N ILE A 33 0.65 -0.30 -0.77
CA ILE A 33 1.86 -1.00 -0.34
C ILE A 33 2.83 -0.04 0.35
N LYS A 34 3.14 1.11 -0.27
CA LYS A 34 4.09 2.09 0.29
C LYS A 34 3.66 2.57 1.67
N HIS A 35 2.39 2.93 1.83
CA HIS A 35 1.86 3.36 3.11
C HIS A 35 1.82 2.22 4.14
N ALA A 36 1.50 0.98 3.74
CA ALA A 36 1.53 -0.16 4.65
C ALA A 36 2.97 -0.52 5.09
N GLU A 37 3.97 -0.38 4.20
CA GLU A 37 5.39 -0.52 4.56
C GLU A 37 5.83 0.58 5.54
N ALA A 38 5.41 1.82 5.31
CA ALA A 38 5.66 2.92 6.25
C ALA A 38 4.99 2.67 7.61
N ALA A 39 3.77 2.12 7.63
CA ALA A 39 3.08 1.73 8.85
C ALA A 39 3.85 0.63 9.59
N ALA A 40 4.33 -0.42 8.90
CA ALA A 40 5.13 -1.48 9.52
C ALA A 40 6.47 -0.98 10.10
N ALA A 41 7.05 0.07 9.51
CA ALA A 41 8.31 0.67 9.95
C ALA A 41 8.15 1.86 10.94
N ALA A 42 6.93 2.27 11.25
CA ALA A 42 6.66 3.47 12.04
C ALA A 42 7.19 3.38 13.49
N ALA A 43 7.52 4.52 14.09
CA ALA A 43 8.12 4.56 15.43
C ALA A 43 7.12 4.19 16.55
N ASP A 44 5.86 4.57 16.40
CA ASP A 44 4.82 4.39 17.41
C ASP A 44 3.45 4.03 16.80
N GLY A 45 2.55 3.49 17.61
CA GLY A 45 1.24 3.02 17.18
C GLY A 45 0.35 4.10 16.53
N LYS A 46 0.51 5.38 16.88
CA LYS A 46 -0.25 6.47 16.25
C LYS A 46 0.22 6.65 14.80
N ALA A 47 1.53 6.65 14.57
CA ALA A 47 2.11 6.71 13.23
C ALA A 47 1.80 5.45 12.40
N VAL A 48 1.74 4.26 13.03
CA VAL A 48 1.24 3.04 12.36
C VAL A 48 -0.19 3.24 11.88
N ALA A 49 -1.09 3.72 12.76
CA ALA A 49 -2.49 3.90 12.42
C ALA A 49 -2.70 4.95 11.31
N GLU A 50 -1.97 6.07 11.34
CA GLU A 50 -2.05 7.11 10.32
C GLU A 50 -1.65 6.57 8.94
N HIS A 51 -0.49 5.92 8.84
CA HIS A 51 -0.06 5.31 7.57
C HIS A 51 -1.01 4.17 7.14
N ALA A 52 -1.55 3.39 8.07
CA ALA A 52 -2.52 2.34 7.74
C ALA A 52 -3.86 2.90 7.20
N GLU A 53 -4.33 4.06 7.68
CA GLU A 53 -5.52 4.75 7.13
C GLU A 53 -5.29 5.22 5.69
N HIS A 54 -4.11 5.77 5.40
CA HIS A 54 -3.73 6.13 4.03
C HIS A 54 -3.61 4.90 3.12
N ALA A 55 -2.99 3.82 3.61
CA ALA A 55 -2.92 2.56 2.89
C ALA A 55 -4.31 2.01 2.57
N LYS A 56 -5.24 2.07 3.54
CA LYS A 56 -6.60 1.55 3.40
C LYS A 56 -7.38 2.32 2.34
N THR A 57 -7.25 3.65 2.33
CA THR A 57 -7.89 4.51 1.31
C THR A 57 -7.46 4.09 -0.09
N HIS A 58 -6.14 3.98 -0.31
CA HIS A 58 -5.60 3.51 -1.58
C HIS A 58 -5.98 2.07 -1.91
N ALA A 59 -6.04 1.16 -0.93
CA ALA A 59 -6.46 -0.22 -1.17
C ALA A 59 -7.94 -0.31 -1.61
N ILE A 60 -8.82 0.52 -1.05
CA ILE A 60 -10.23 0.62 -1.45
C ILE A 60 -10.34 1.14 -2.89
N ASP A 61 -9.60 2.18 -3.24
CA ASP A 61 -9.58 2.70 -4.61
C ASP A 61 -9.06 1.63 -5.60
N ALA A 62 -8.00 0.91 -5.22
CA ALA A 62 -7.44 -0.17 -6.02
C ALA A 62 -8.42 -1.32 -6.24
N LYS A 63 -9.23 -1.65 -5.23
CA LYS A 63 -10.30 -2.64 -5.32
C LYS A 63 -11.41 -2.20 -6.28
N ASN A 64 -11.73 -0.91 -6.30
CA ASN A 64 -12.80 -0.35 -7.12
C ASN A 64 -12.36 -0.06 -8.57
N ASP A 65 -11.06 -0.05 -8.85
CA ASP A 65 -10.51 0.08 -10.19
C ASP A 65 -10.72 -1.21 -11.00
N LYS A 66 -11.73 -1.18 -11.89
CA LYS A 66 -12.07 -2.29 -12.78
C LYS A 66 -11.04 -2.54 -13.89
N THR A 67 -10.07 -1.64 -14.05
CA THR A 67 -9.00 -1.77 -15.06
C THR A 67 -7.74 -2.44 -14.50
N SER A 68 -7.65 -2.51 -13.16
CA SER A 68 -6.59 -3.19 -12.44
C SER A 68 -6.65 -4.71 -12.64
N LYS A 69 -5.49 -5.33 -12.88
CA LYS A 69 -5.35 -6.80 -12.97
C LYS A 69 -5.09 -7.46 -11.61
N SER A 70 -5.35 -6.75 -10.51
CA SER A 70 -5.02 -7.22 -9.16
C SER A 70 -6.08 -8.20 -8.63
N ASP A 71 -5.66 -9.15 -7.81
CA ASP A 71 -6.60 -10.07 -7.16
C ASP A 71 -7.38 -9.36 -6.02
N PRO A 72 -8.71 -9.16 -6.16
CA PRO A 72 -9.51 -8.47 -5.17
C PRO A 72 -9.58 -9.19 -3.82
N LYS A 73 -9.38 -10.52 -3.78
CA LYS A 73 -9.39 -11.28 -2.53
C LYS A 73 -8.20 -10.87 -1.65
N HIS A 74 -7.02 -10.78 -2.26
CA HIS A 74 -5.82 -10.34 -1.57
C HIS A 74 -5.89 -8.86 -1.17
N ILE A 75 -6.55 -8.01 -1.95
CA ILE A 75 -6.81 -6.63 -1.53
C ILE A 75 -7.74 -6.60 -0.31
N ASP A 76 -8.82 -7.39 -0.29
CA ASP A 76 -9.74 -7.45 0.85
C ASP A 76 -9.11 -7.98 2.12
N ASP A 77 -8.27 -9.01 2.03
CA ASP A 77 -7.55 -9.54 3.18
C ASP A 77 -6.52 -8.52 3.70
N GLY A 78 -5.82 -7.81 2.79
CA GLY A 78 -4.96 -6.70 3.19
C GLY A 78 -5.70 -5.56 3.89
N ILE A 79 -6.92 -5.20 3.44
CA ILE A 79 -7.75 -4.18 4.10
C ILE A 79 -8.13 -4.60 5.52
N LYS A 80 -8.46 -5.88 5.77
CA LYS A 80 -8.75 -6.36 7.13
C LYS A 80 -7.53 -6.25 8.05
N CYS A 81 -6.35 -6.61 7.55
CA CYS A 81 -5.09 -6.42 8.28
C CYS A 81 -4.82 -4.94 8.59
N LEU A 82 -5.16 -4.02 7.69
CA LEU A 82 -5.07 -2.58 7.97
C LEU A 82 -6.07 -2.13 9.03
N ASP A 83 -7.29 -2.68 9.07
CA ASP A 83 -8.25 -2.40 10.14
C ASP A 83 -7.72 -2.82 11.51
N ASP A 84 -7.08 -3.99 11.59
CA ASP A 84 -6.39 -4.43 12.80
C ASP A 84 -5.21 -3.51 13.14
N ALA A 85 -4.40 -3.11 12.16
CA ALA A 85 -3.29 -2.17 12.37
C ALA A 85 -3.76 -0.82 12.93
N ILE A 86 -4.88 -0.29 12.40
CA ILE A 86 -5.48 0.96 12.88
C ILE A 86 -6.00 0.81 14.31
N LYS A 87 -6.72 -0.28 14.59
CA LYS A 87 -7.29 -0.56 15.91
C LYS A 87 -6.19 -0.70 16.96
N GLU A 88 -5.21 -1.55 16.71
CA GLU A 88 -4.10 -1.80 17.64
C GLU A 88 -3.20 -0.56 17.78
N GLY A 89 -2.95 0.17 16.68
CA GLY A 89 -2.16 1.40 16.68
C GLY A 89 -2.80 2.51 17.53
N LYS A 90 -4.11 2.73 17.37
CA LYS A 90 -4.89 3.66 18.21
C LYS A 90 -4.97 3.19 19.67
N GLY A 91 -4.92 1.88 19.90
CA GLY A 91 -4.85 1.28 21.23
C GLY A 91 -3.48 1.36 21.92
N GLY A 92 -2.45 1.87 21.23
CA GLY A 92 -1.07 1.95 21.75
C GLY A 92 -0.28 0.63 21.63
N ASN A 93 -0.87 -0.42 21.06
CA ASN A 93 -0.26 -1.73 20.85
C ASN A 93 0.63 -1.73 19.60
N THR A 94 1.69 -0.93 19.65
CA THR A 94 2.56 -0.60 18.49
C THR A 94 3.06 -1.85 17.75
N GLU A 95 3.57 -2.86 18.46
CA GLU A 95 4.15 -4.05 17.82
C GLU A 95 3.10 -4.93 17.14
N ALA A 96 1.91 -5.06 17.74
CA ALA A 96 0.78 -5.76 17.11
C ALA A 96 0.31 -5.01 15.86
N ALA A 97 0.25 -3.68 15.94
CA ALA A 97 -0.12 -2.82 14.83
C ALA A 97 0.87 -2.95 13.65
N LYS A 98 2.19 -2.91 13.92
CA LYS A 98 3.24 -3.11 12.91
C LYS A 98 3.14 -4.48 12.24
N LYS A 99 2.89 -5.53 13.02
CA LYS A 99 2.72 -6.88 12.49
C LYS A 99 1.52 -6.95 11.55
N ALA A 100 0.37 -6.41 11.96
CA ALA A 100 -0.82 -6.35 11.11
C ALA A 100 -0.56 -5.53 9.82
N ALA A 101 0.16 -4.42 9.90
CA ALA A 101 0.58 -3.65 8.72
C ALA A 101 1.49 -4.47 7.78
N ALA A 102 2.45 -5.24 8.32
CA ALA A 102 3.31 -6.11 7.53
C ALA A 102 2.52 -7.25 6.85
N ASP A 103 1.52 -7.82 7.53
CA ASP A 103 0.61 -8.82 6.95
C ASP A 103 -0.20 -8.20 5.79
N ALA A 104 -0.64 -6.95 5.92
CA ALA A 104 -1.28 -6.21 4.83
C ALA A 104 -0.36 -6.04 3.60
N VAL A 105 0.92 -5.69 3.82
CA VAL A 105 1.94 -5.60 2.74
C VAL A 105 2.05 -6.93 1.99
N ASN A 106 2.11 -8.05 2.71
CA ASN A 106 2.23 -9.37 2.11
C ASN A 106 1.03 -9.68 1.21
N HIS A 107 -0.19 -9.39 1.69
CA HIS A 107 -1.40 -9.55 0.89
C HIS A 107 -1.42 -8.65 -0.35
N PHE A 108 -1.09 -7.37 -0.21
CA PHE A 108 -1.05 -6.48 -1.38
C PHE A 108 0.00 -6.90 -2.40
N LYS A 109 1.18 -7.38 -1.97
CA LYS A 109 2.20 -7.93 -2.88
C LYS A 109 1.73 -9.18 -3.63
N GLN A 110 0.93 -10.03 -2.99
CA GLN A 110 0.27 -11.16 -3.63
C GLN A 110 -0.80 -10.71 -4.63
N ALA A 111 -1.55 -9.65 -4.32
CA ALA A 111 -2.53 -9.08 -5.25
C ALA A 111 -1.91 -8.58 -6.56
N VAL A 112 -0.69 -8.01 -6.51
CA VAL A 112 0.07 -7.60 -7.72
C VAL A 112 0.68 -8.77 -8.48
N SER A 113 0.97 -9.89 -7.79
CA SER A 113 1.64 -11.06 -8.35
C SER A 113 0.67 -12.09 -8.95
N ALA A 114 -0.65 -11.84 -8.89
CA ALA A 114 -1.64 -12.72 -9.47
C ALA A 114 -1.45 -12.80 -11.01
N PRO A 115 -1.36 -14.02 -11.59
CA PRO A 115 -1.23 -14.16 -13.03
C PRO A 115 -2.47 -13.55 -13.70
N ALA A 116 -2.25 -12.76 -14.75
CA ALA A 116 -3.32 -12.24 -15.59
C ALA A 116 -4.29 -13.38 -15.96
N PRO A 117 -5.62 -13.15 -15.99
CA PRO A 117 -6.54 -14.13 -16.54
C PRO A 117 -6.01 -14.55 -17.91
N ALA A 118 -5.89 -15.86 -18.13
CA ALA A 118 -5.39 -16.42 -19.38
C ALA A 118 -6.08 -15.69 -20.55
N PRO A 119 -5.34 -15.26 -21.59
CA PRO A 119 -5.93 -14.55 -22.70
C PRO A 119 -7.14 -15.35 -23.17
N ALA A 120 -8.32 -14.71 -23.17
CA ALA A 120 -9.54 -15.32 -23.66
C ALA A 120 -9.20 -15.95 -25.01
N ALA A 121 -9.36 -17.27 -25.10
CA ALA A 121 -9.00 -18.04 -26.28
C ALA A 121 -9.59 -17.31 -27.49
N ALA A 122 -8.71 -16.84 -28.38
CA ALA A 122 -9.13 -16.17 -29.59
C ALA A 122 -10.19 -17.05 -30.29
N PRO A 123 -11.29 -16.46 -30.80
CA PRO A 123 -12.28 -17.25 -31.52
C PRO A 123 -11.52 -17.99 -32.61
N LYS A 124 -11.61 -19.33 -32.60
CA LYS A 124 -11.10 -20.14 -33.70
C LYS A 124 -11.74 -19.59 -34.96
N GLN A 125 -10.95 -18.95 -35.82
CA GLN A 125 -11.41 -18.66 -37.18
C GLN A 125 -11.77 -20.02 -37.79
N SER A 126 -13.07 -20.22 -37.98
CA SER A 126 -13.60 -21.31 -38.78
C SER A 126 -13.03 -21.11 -40.18
N SER A 127 -12.04 -21.92 -40.54
CA SER A 127 -11.70 -22.12 -41.93
C SER A 127 -12.63 -23.21 -42.46
N TYR A 128 -13.09 -22.96 -43.69
CA TYR A 128 -14.11 -23.66 -44.48
C TYR A 128 -15.54 -23.19 -44.27
#